data_AF-A0A9P6EP66-F1
#
_entry.id   AF-A0A9P6EP66-F1
#
_cell.length_a   1.000
_cell.length_b   1.000
_cell.length_c   1.000
_cell.angle_alpha   90.00
_cell.angle_beta   90.00
_cell.angle_gamma   90.00
#
_symmetry.space_group_name_H-M   'P 1'
#
loop_
_entity.id
_entity.type
_entity.pdbx_description
1 polymer ?
#
loop_
_entity_poly.entity_id
_entity_poly.type
_entity_poly.pdbx_seq_one_letter_code
_entity_poly.pdbx_strand_id
1 'polypeptide(L)'
;MASSSSRRLQKKSGNENGLGGMKPQGIMELMQKVPPNPVTGKVEMSDVMRYLEQHPDEMTNIAEAVDKIHKSRPPVDLKTYDYKALGKTIVHETFWVLQLEPFGYVDHSGKEVDTNTVQGTSGVRPTFIFYCYDDKGAYRITHQCVGLPNADTVLEVIQKAIATPEIPLKPKLPWFFLLSIKLAGHAESLRPFLDSLPKPFHWRVETKEEAQGVHDGVDGLNHKGKITAMTRAEKAKNEGNKSFSKKDREAALKSYKQALDLVEDVLCQKPTEAEEKAAKKLQAICFANRAAAYMIPGEGCDASKALEDGKAAEAADPSYNKSYIRQASAYQSLGDLDGAKDAIARALKRKDLENDNGLVDRFIELLTNGKGFPDEESLFRDFMQDTIRDKKSAIRMRGVEGLYKERVISHFKTLLP
;
A
#
# COMPACT_ATOMS: atom_id res chain seq x y z
N MET A 1 -2.48 -56.36 33.88
CA MET A 1 -3.75 -55.87 34.47
C MET A 1 -3.38 -54.90 35.57
N ALA A 2 -3.57 -53.61 35.31
CA ALA A 2 -4.51 -52.73 36.03
C ALA A 2 -3.98 -52.29 37.41
N SER A 3 -3.49 -51.04 37.51
CA SER A 3 -4.24 -49.87 38.05
C SER A 3 -3.92 -49.67 39.54
N SER A 4 -3.86 -48.51 40.17
CA SER A 4 -4.47 -47.21 39.88
C SER A 4 -3.99 -46.17 40.91
N SER A 5 -3.95 -44.92 40.44
CA SER A 5 -4.43 -43.70 41.13
C SER A 5 -3.72 -43.17 42.38
N SER A 6 -2.91 -42.13 42.17
CA SER A 6 -2.60 -41.10 43.15
C SER A 6 -3.73 -40.07 43.22
N ARG A 7 -4.26 -39.84 44.43
CA ARG A 7 -5.41 -38.97 44.71
C ARG A 7 -5.04 -37.48 44.66
N ARG A 8 -5.82 -36.73 43.88
CA ARG A 8 -6.05 -35.27 43.96
C ARG A 8 -6.43 -34.84 45.39
N LEU A 9 -5.77 -33.80 45.89
CA LEU A 9 -6.30 -32.94 46.96
C LEU A 9 -6.78 -31.63 46.33
N GLN A 10 -8.09 -31.42 46.42
CA GLN A 10 -8.79 -30.17 46.13
C GLN A 10 -8.35 -29.09 47.13
N LYS A 11 -8.07 -27.87 46.65
CA LYS A 11 -8.18 -26.66 47.45
C LYS A 11 -9.19 -25.72 46.79
N LYS A 12 -10.15 -25.31 47.62
CA LYS A 12 -11.43 -24.68 47.32
C LYS A 12 -11.31 -23.39 46.51
N SER A 13 -12.19 -23.28 45.53
CA SER A 13 -12.61 -22.05 44.86
C SER A 13 -13.22 -21.06 45.86
N GLY A 14 -12.49 -19.98 46.14
CA GLY A 14 -13.04 -18.75 46.70
C GLY A 14 -13.55 -17.89 45.55
N ASN A 15 -14.86 -17.69 45.51
CA ASN A 15 -15.59 -16.90 44.55
C ASN A 15 -15.54 -15.42 44.98
N GLU A 16 -14.74 -14.59 44.31
CA GLU A 16 -14.87 -13.13 44.34
C GLU A 16 -15.25 -12.65 42.94
N ASN A 17 -16.57 -12.60 42.72
CA ASN A 17 -17.17 -11.91 41.59
C ASN A 17 -17.18 -10.41 41.86
N GLY A 18 -16.33 -9.68 41.16
CA GLY A 18 -16.37 -8.23 41.00
C GLY A 18 -16.21 -7.86 39.52
N LEU A 19 -17.34 -7.85 38.80
CA LEU A 19 -17.63 -7.13 37.57
C LEU A 19 -16.57 -7.07 36.44
N GLY A 20 -16.88 -7.74 35.32
CA GLY A 20 -16.61 -7.21 33.98
C GLY A 20 -15.31 -7.64 33.27
N GLY A 21 -14.81 -8.86 33.49
CA GLY A 21 -13.62 -9.36 32.80
C GLY A 21 -13.91 -10.05 31.46
N MET A 22 -14.02 -9.31 30.36
CA MET A 22 -13.54 -9.84 29.09
C MET A 22 -12.02 -9.61 29.07
N LYS A 23 -11.25 -10.70 29.00
CA LYS A 23 -9.79 -10.63 28.94
C LYS A 23 -9.35 -9.87 27.67
N PRO A 24 -8.21 -9.16 27.68
CA PRO A 24 -7.66 -8.38 26.56
C PRO A 24 -7.16 -9.23 25.37
N GLN A 25 -7.84 -10.34 25.11
CA GLN A 25 -7.47 -11.37 24.15
C GLN A 25 -7.93 -11.02 22.73
N GLY A 26 -9.06 -10.36 22.51
CA GLY A 26 -9.60 -10.14 21.15
C GLY A 26 -8.69 -9.39 20.17
N ILE A 27 -8.02 -8.31 20.60
CA ILE A 27 -7.10 -7.54 19.73
C ILE A 27 -5.77 -8.30 19.50
N MET A 28 -5.23 -8.94 20.55
CA MET A 28 -4.03 -9.78 20.41
C MET A 28 -4.29 -11.06 19.60
N GLU A 29 -5.49 -11.64 19.70
CA GLU A 29 -5.95 -12.77 18.89
C GLU A 29 -6.13 -12.35 17.44
N LEU A 30 -6.66 -11.15 17.14
CA LEU A 30 -6.68 -10.61 15.79
C LEU A 30 -5.26 -10.50 15.21
N MET A 31 -4.32 -9.87 15.94
CA MET A 31 -2.94 -9.73 15.46
C MET A 31 -2.22 -11.07 15.26
N GLN A 32 -2.65 -12.13 15.94
CA GLN A 32 -2.17 -13.51 15.70
C GLN A 32 -2.79 -14.15 14.46
N LYS A 33 -3.98 -13.71 14.03
CA LYS A 33 -4.64 -14.19 12.81
C LYS A 33 -4.18 -13.46 11.56
N VAL A 34 -3.71 -12.22 11.69
CA VAL A 34 -3.14 -11.47 10.56
C VAL A 34 -1.78 -12.08 10.21
N PRO A 35 -1.61 -12.68 9.02
CA PRO A 35 -0.33 -13.22 8.63
C PRO A 35 0.70 -12.08 8.56
N PRO A 36 1.91 -12.26 9.13
CA PRO A 36 2.94 -11.23 9.06
C PRO A 36 3.28 -10.93 7.61
N ASN A 37 3.54 -9.65 7.32
CA ASN A 37 3.98 -9.21 6.02
C ASN A 37 5.15 -10.09 5.58
N PRO A 38 5.06 -10.76 4.43
CA PRO A 38 6.12 -11.68 4.04
C PRO A 38 7.46 -10.95 3.91
N VAL A 39 7.46 -9.66 3.53
CA VAL A 39 8.64 -8.82 3.25
C VAL A 39 9.31 -8.35 4.52
N THR A 40 8.55 -7.75 5.44
CA THR A 40 9.12 -7.17 6.67
C THR A 40 9.13 -8.14 7.85
N GLY A 41 8.40 -9.25 7.74
CA GLY A 41 8.24 -10.26 8.80
C GLY A 41 7.41 -9.76 9.98
N LYS A 42 6.82 -8.57 9.87
CA LYS A 42 5.99 -7.92 10.90
C LYS A 42 4.57 -7.79 10.39
N VAL A 43 3.60 -7.74 11.31
CA VAL A 43 2.22 -7.36 10.98
C VAL A 43 2.18 -5.84 10.96
N GLU A 44 2.00 -5.24 9.77
CA GLU A 44 1.85 -3.79 9.62
C GLU A 44 0.37 -3.39 9.60
N MET A 45 0.07 -2.11 9.87
CA MET A 45 -1.32 -1.65 9.94
C MET A 45 -2.07 -1.85 8.61
N SER A 46 -1.38 -1.74 7.47
CA SER A 46 -1.93 -2.06 6.14
C SER A 46 -2.36 -3.52 6.02
N ASP A 47 -1.62 -4.47 6.61
CA ASP A 47 -1.96 -5.89 6.60
C ASP A 47 -3.19 -6.18 7.49
N VAL A 48 -3.28 -5.48 8.63
CA VAL A 48 -4.45 -5.55 9.53
C VAL A 48 -5.70 -5.02 8.81
N MET A 49 -5.59 -3.87 8.13
CA MET A 49 -6.71 -3.28 7.39
C MET A 49 -7.17 -4.19 6.25
N ARG A 50 -6.22 -4.74 5.47
CA ARG A 50 -6.51 -5.71 4.40
C ARG A 50 -7.18 -6.98 4.91
N TYR A 51 -6.79 -7.46 6.09
CA TYR A 51 -7.43 -8.59 6.75
C TYR A 51 -8.86 -8.25 7.19
N LEU A 52 -9.07 -7.09 7.82
CA LEU A 52 -10.39 -6.65 8.28
C LEU A 52 -11.36 -6.40 7.12
N GLU A 53 -10.89 -5.88 5.98
CA GLU A 53 -11.70 -5.76 4.75
C GLU A 53 -12.24 -7.11 4.26
N GLN A 54 -11.50 -8.20 4.50
CA GLN A 54 -11.88 -9.57 4.13
C GLN A 54 -12.71 -10.26 5.23
N HIS A 55 -12.77 -9.68 6.44
CA HIS A 55 -13.42 -10.25 7.62
C HIS A 55 -14.29 -9.21 8.35
N PRO A 56 -15.36 -8.70 7.72
CA PRO A 56 -16.17 -7.59 8.26
C PRO A 56 -16.82 -7.91 9.61
N ASP A 57 -17.20 -9.16 9.87
CA ASP A 57 -17.77 -9.58 11.16
C ASP A 57 -16.77 -9.48 12.31
N GLU A 58 -15.46 -9.65 12.06
CA GLU A 58 -14.43 -9.45 13.09
C GLU A 58 -14.26 -7.97 13.43
N MET A 59 -14.44 -7.07 12.46
CA MET A 59 -14.37 -5.62 12.66
C MET A 59 -15.46 -5.14 13.63
N THR A 60 -16.70 -5.61 13.45
CA THR A 60 -17.84 -5.24 14.32
C THR A 60 -17.62 -5.72 15.76
N ASN A 61 -17.20 -6.97 15.94
CA ASN A 61 -16.93 -7.53 17.26
C ASN A 61 -15.81 -6.79 18.01
N ILE A 62 -14.77 -6.36 17.30
CA ILE A 62 -13.68 -5.58 17.89
C ILE A 62 -14.15 -4.17 18.26
N ALA A 63 -14.92 -3.51 17.38
CA ALA A 63 -15.45 -2.18 17.65
C ALA A 63 -16.34 -2.17 18.90
N GLU A 64 -17.23 -3.16 19.05
CA GLU A 64 -18.08 -3.32 20.22
C GLU A 64 -17.28 -3.62 21.51
N ALA A 65 -16.26 -4.46 21.42
CA ALA A 65 -15.40 -4.77 22.54
C ALA A 65 -14.60 -3.54 23.00
N VAL A 66 -14.05 -2.76 22.06
CA VAL A 66 -13.32 -1.51 22.33
C VAL A 66 -14.25 -0.47 22.94
N ASP A 67 -15.44 -0.26 22.38
CA ASP A 67 -16.44 0.69 22.89
C ASP A 67 -16.89 0.35 24.32
N LYS A 68 -17.13 -0.93 24.59
CA LYS A 68 -17.48 -1.40 25.94
C LYS A 68 -16.37 -1.14 26.96
N ILE A 69 -15.10 -1.36 26.58
CA ILE A 69 -13.95 -1.05 27.44
C ILE A 69 -13.81 0.46 27.64
N HIS A 70 -13.98 1.25 26.57
CA HIS A 70 -13.89 2.71 26.63
C HIS A 70 -14.94 3.32 27.57
N LYS A 71 -16.20 2.87 27.45
CA LYS A 71 -17.31 3.27 28.33
C LYS A 71 -17.12 2.84 29.79
N SER A 72 -16.35 1.77 30.04
CA SER A 72 -16.10 1.26 31.38
C SER A 72 -14.98 1.98 32.13
N ARG A 73 -14.16 2.80 31.44
CA ARG A 73 -13.08 3.55 32.09
C ARG A 73 -13.64 4.85 32.70
N PRO A 74 -13.43 5.09 33.99
CA PRO A 74 -13.80 6.37 34.57
C PRO A 74 -12.95 7.49 33.94
N PRO A 75 -13.52 8.70 33.78
CA PRO A 75 -12.75 9.85 33.32
C PRO A 75 -11.61 10.13 34.30
N VAL A 76 -10.42 10.39 33.76
CA VAL A 76 -9.21 10.67 34.55
C VAL A 76 -8.86 12.14 34.41
N ASP A 77 -8.80 12.85 35.54
CA ASP A 77 -8.22 14.19 35.58
C ASP A 77 -6.70 14.07 35.71
N LEU A 78 -6.00 14.44 34.63
CA LEU A 78 -4.54 14.35 34.53
C LEU A 78 -3.80 15.25 35.53
N LYS A 79 -4.44 16.33 36.02
CA LYS A 79 -3.82 17.27 36.96
C LYS A 79 -3.81 16.75 38.39
N THR A 80 -4.83 15.98 38.76
CA THR A 80 -4.99 15.43 40.12
C THR A 80 -4.66 13.94 40.21
N TYR A 81 -4.27 13.31 39.10
CA TYR A 81 -3.93 11.90 39.06
C TYR A 81 -2.72 11.57 39.95
N ASP A 82 -2.80 10.49 40.73
CA ASP A 82 -1.72 10.06 41.62
C ASP A 82 -0.64 9.29 40.87
N TYR A 83 0.26 10.03 40.22
CA TYR A 83 1.43 9.46 39.54
C TYR A 83 2.41 8.79 40.51
N LYS A 84 2.43 9.18 41.79
CA LYS A 84 3.36 8.61 42.79
C LYS A 84 2.96 7.19 43.15
N ALA A 85 1.67 6.88 43.22
CA ALA A 85 1.17 5.53 43.44
C ALA A 85 1.61 4.52 42.35
N LEU A 86 1.99 5.01 41.16
CA LEU A 86 2.51 4.16 40.08
C LEU A 86 3.96 3.71 40.30
N GLY A 87 4.68 4.19 41.32
CA GLY A 87 6.06 3.76 41.59
C GLY A 87 6.21 2.24 41.74
N LYS A 88 5.20 1.57 42.32
CA LYS A 88 5.15 0.10 42.46
C LYS A 88 5.00 -0.66 41.14
N THR A 89 4.69 0.04 40.04
CA THR A 89 4.50 -0.55 38.71
C THR A 89 5.77 -0.56 37.88
N ILE A 90 6.82 0.13 38.35
CA ILE A 90 8.09 0.25 37.63
C ILE A 90 8.80 -1.11 37.66
N VAL A 91 9.09 -1.64 36.47
CA VAL A 91 9.85 -2.88 36.28
C VAL A 91 11.21 -2.51 35.71
N HIS A 92 12.29 -3.04 36.30
CA HIS A 92 13.67 -2.79 35.86
C HIS A 92 13.82 -3.06 34.35
N GLU A 93 14.65 -2.27 33.67
CA GLU A 93 14.92 -2.35 32.22
C GLU A 93 13.72 -2.10 31.28
N THR A 94 12.52 -1.79 31.80
CA THR A 94 11.45 -1.29 30.93
C THR A 94 11.76 0.12 30.45
N PHE A 95 11.70 0.33 29.14
CA PHE A 95 11.96 1.63 28.53
C PHE A 95 10.80 2.05 27.64
N TRP A 96 10.48 3.34 27.66
CA TRP A 96 9.52 3.95 26.75
C TRP A 96 10.20 5.01 25.91
N VAL A 97 9.70 5.20 24.68
CA VAL A 97 10.16 6.26 23.79
C VAL A 97 8.97 7.09 23.36
N LEU A 98 9.07 8.42 23.47
CA LEU A 98 8.11 9.36 22.91
C LEU A 98 8.69 10.01 21.65
N GLN A 99 8.03 9.80 20.52
CA GLN A 99 8.41 10.37 19.23
C GLN A 99 7.36 11.35 18.72
N LEU A 100 7.80 12.23 17.82
CA LEU A 100 6.97 13.19 17.09
C LEU A 100 7.30 13.07 15.60
N GLU A 101 6.30 12.77 14.78
CA GLU A 101 6.45 12.70 13.32
C GLU A 101 5.49 13.62 12.60
N PRO A 102 5.87 14.16 11.42
CA PRO A 102 4.91 14.75 10.49
C PRO A 102 3.86 13.70 10.10
N PHE A 103 2.58 14.08 10.14
CA PHE A 103 1.47 13.17 9.82
C PHE A 103 0.73 13.55 8.55
N GLY A 104 0.60 14.85 8.28
CA GLY A 104 -0.11 15.33 7.10
C GLY A 104 -0.48 16.80 7.23
N TYR A 105 -1.57 17.19 6.58
CA TYR A 105 -2.01 18.58 6.51
C TYR A 105 -3.52 18.68 6.71
N VAL A 106 -3.96 19.78 7.32
CA VAL A 106 -5.37 20.13 7.42
C VAL A 106 -5.63 21.52 6.86
N ASP A 107 -6.82 21.72 6.32
CA ASP A 107 -7.28 23.03 5.86
C ASP A 107 -7.65 23.95 7.04
N HIS A 108 -8.16 25.15 6.72
CA HIS A 108 -8.60 26.12 7.72
C HIS A 108 -9.76 25.61 8.58
N SER A 109 -10.55 24.65 8.08
CA SER A 109 -11.67 24.01 8.79
C SER A 109 -11.24 22.80 9.63
N GLY A 110 -9.98 22.36 9.51
CA GLY A 110 -9.44 21.19 10.20
C GLY A 110 -9.67 19.88 9.44
N LYS A 111 -10.11 19.93 8.18
CA LYS A 111 -10.30 18.74 7.34
C LYS A 111 -8.97 18.34 6.72
N GLU A 112 -8.69 17.03 6.69
CA GLU A 112 -7.49 16.48 6.07
C GLU A 112 -7.39 16.86 4.59
N VAL A 113 -6.17 17.22 4.17
CA VAL A 113 -5.83 17.61 2.81
C VAL A 113 -4.86 16.58 2.24
N ASP A 114 -5.13 16.10 1.02
CA ASP A 114 -4.20 15.23 0.31
C ASP A 114 -2.87 15.96 0.11
N THR A 115 -1.79 15.35 0.61
CA THR A 115 -0.41 15.80 0.48
C THR A 115 -0.01 16.21 -0.93
N ASN A 116 -0.59 15.58 -1.98
CA ASN A 116 -0.33 15.92 -3.38
C ASN A 116 -0.94 17.24 -3.84
N THR A 117 -1.91 17.78 -3.10
CA THR A 117 -2.69 18.98 -3.45
C THR A 117 -2.32 20.21 -2.60
N VAL A 118 -1.40 20.05 -1.65
CA VAL A 118 -1.02 21.06 -0.66
C VAL A 118 -0.47 22.33 -1.30
N GLN A 119 0.31 22.22 -2.39
CA GLN A 119 0.89 23.39 -3.07
C GLN A 119 -0.15 24.32 -3.71
N GLY A 120 -1.38 23.84 -3.97
CA GLY A 120 -2.47 24.63 -4.56
C GLY A 120 -3.50 25.14 -3.56
N THR A 121 -3.35 24.81 -2.27
CA THR A 121 -4.36 25.10 -1.24
C THR A 121 -3.85 26.15 -0.27
N SER A 122 -4.55 27.29 -0.17
CA SER A 122 -4.19 28.38 0.75
C SER A 122 -4.71 28.10 2.17
N GLY A 123 -3.94 28.49 3.20
CA GLY A 123 -4.34 28.35 4.61
C GLY A 123 -4.15 26.96 5.22
N VAL A 124 -3.36 26.10 4.59
CA VAL A 124 -3.07 24.74 5.05
C VAL A 124 -2.12 24.77 6.25
N ARG A 125 -2.41 23.94 7.26
CA ARG A 125 -1.57 23.78 8.45
C ARG A 125 -1.01 22.36 8.55
N PRO A 126 0.28 22.18 8.88
CA PRO A 126 0.84 20.86 9.09
C PRO A 126 0.24 20.24 10.36
N THR A 127 0.12 18.92 10.35
CA THR A 127 -0.23 18.13 11.51
C THR A 127 0.90 17.18 11.85
N PHE A 128 1.01 16.90 13.14
CA PHE A 128 2.01 16.00 13.68
C PHE A 128 1.32 14.94 14.51
N ILE A 129 1.97 13.80 14.64
CA ILE A 129 1.51 12.71 15.47
C ILE A 129 2.58 12.40 16.51
N PHE A 130 2.14 12.41 17.76
CA PHE A 130 2.88 11.80 18.85
C PHE A 130 2.56 10.33 18.91
N TYR A 131 3.58 9.53 19.16
CA TYR A 131 3.36 8.18 19.62
C TYR A 131 4.38 7.82 20.68
N CYS A 132 3.89 7.26 21.78
CA CYS A 132 4.71 6.70 22.84
C CYS A 132 4.60 5.19 22.76
N TYR A 133 5.71 4.47 22.62
CA TYR A 133 5.70 3.00 22.66
C TYR A 133 6.55 2.49 23.83
N ASP A 134 6.23 1.29 24.30
CA ASP A 134 7.00 0.60 25.34
C ASP A 134 8.03 -0.39 24.78
N ASP A 135 8.77 -1.05 25.67
CA ASP A 135 9.84 -2.01 25.38
C ASP A 135 9.40 -3.21 24.53
N LYS A 136 8.08 -3.43 24.39
CA LYS A 136 7.48 -4.49 23.57
C LYS A 136 6.94 -3.97 22.24
N GLY A 137 7.16 -2.69 21.93
CA GLY A 137 6.63 -2.02 20.75
C GLY A 137 5.14 -1.71 20.84
N ALA A 138 4.50 -1.83 22.01
CA ALA A 138 3.09 -1.51 22.16
C ALA A 138 2.91 0.01 22.29
N TYR A 139 2.07 0.59 21.43
CA TYR A 139 1.71 2.00 21.49
C TYR A 139 0.88 2.27 22.75
N ARG A 140 1.46 3.08 23.65
CA ARG A 140 0.82 3.58 24.86
C ARG A 140 -0.10 4.75 24.58
N ILE A 141 0.22 5.57 23.59
CA ILE A 141 -0.64 6.64 23.10
C ILE A 141 -0.29 6.93 21.65
N THR A 142 -1.31 7.31 20.89
CA THR A 142 -1.19 7.99 19.60
C THR A 142 -2.00 9.28 19.69
N HIS A 143 -1.38 10.44 19.46
CA HIS A 143 -2.03 11.74 19.63
C HIS A 143 -1.66 12.69 18.50
N GLN A 144 -2.66 13.15 17.74
CA GLN A 144 -2.45 14.11 16.66
C GLN A 144 -2.57 15.54 17.18
N CYS A 145 -1.68 16.42 16.73
CA CYS A 145 -1.77 17.86 16.97
C CYS A 145 -1.66 18.65 15.65
N VAL A 146 -2.35 19.79 15.61
CA VAL A 146 -2.27 20.72 14.48
C VAL A 146 -1.21 21.78 14.80
N GLY A 147 -0.25 21.95 13.89
CA GLY A 147 0.91 22.79 14.10
C GLY A 147 1.96 22.15 15.02
N LEU A 148 3.07 22.85 15.18
CA LEU A 148 4.14 22.43 16.08
C LEU A 148 3.62 22.42 17.53
N PRO A 149 3.85 21.34 18.29
CA PRO A 149 3.38 21.26 19.66
C PRO A 149 4.10 22.25 20.57
N ASN A 150 3.39 22.76 21.56
CA ASN A 150 3.97 23.52 22.67
C ASN A 150 4.27 22.59 23.87
N ALA A 151 4.95 23.12 24.88
CA ALA A 151 5.35 22.33 26.05
C ALA A 151 4.15 21.70 26.80
N ASP A 152 3.03 22.43 26.90
CA ASP A 152 1.81 21.93 27.56
C ASP A 152 1.22 20.72 26.81
N THR A 153 1.22 20.78 25.48
CA THR A 153 0.77 19.66 24.62
C THR A 153 1.64 18.43 24.85
N VAL A 154 2.97 18.60 24.88
CA VAL A 154 3.91 17.48 25.11
C VAL A 154 3.71 16.89 26.51
N LEU A 155 3.54 17.73 27.52
CA LEU A 155 3.28 17.30 28.89
C LEU A 155 1.98 16.50 28.99
N GLU A 156 0.90 17.00 28.39
CA GLU A 156 -0.40 16.32 28.35
C GLU A 156 -0.30 14.95 27.69
N VAL A 157 0.43 14.84 26.58
CA VAL A 157 0.66 13.56 25.89
C VAL A 157 1.41 12.56 26.79
N ILE A 158 2.45 13.01 27.50
CA ILE A 158 3.18 12.17 28.46
C ILE A 158 2.25 11.70 29.58
N GLN A 159 1.46 12.61 30.15
CA GLN A 159 0.50 12.31 31.21
C GLN A 159 -0.55 11.29 30.74
N LYS A 160 -1.10 11.46 29.54
CA LYS A 160 -2.02 10.49 28.94
C LYS A 160 -1.38 9.13 28.69
N ALA A 161 -0.14 9.05 28.20
CA ALA A 161 0.58 7.79 28.01
C ALA A 161 0.77 7.00 29.32
N ILE A 162 0.86 7.73 30.45
CA ILE A 162 1.00 7.16 31.79
C ILE A 162 -0.37 6.80 32.38
N ALA A 163 -1.32 7.73 32.40
CA ALA A 163 -2.57 7.63 33.16
C ALA A 163 -3.76 7.09 32.36
N THR A 164 -3.77 7.28 31.05
CA THR A 164 -4.87 6.87 30.15
C THR A 164 -4.33 6.24 28.86
N PRO A 165 -3.52 5.15 28.96
CA PRO A 165 -2.91 4.57 27.78
C PRO A 165 -3.94 3.85 26.88
N GLU A 166 -3.58 3.64 25.62
CA GLU A 166 -4.37 2.88 24.65
C GLU A 166 -4.73 1.49 25.17
N ILE A 167 -5.92 1.03 24.81
CA ILE A 167 -6.41 -0.30 25.21
C ILE A 167 -5.59 -1.35 24.43
N PRO A 168 -5.12 -2.44 25.07
CA PRO A 168 -5.47 -2.95 26.41
C PRO A 168 -4.53 -2.55 27.55
N LEU A 169 -3.64 -1.58 27.34
CA LEU A 169 -2.62 -1.23 28.30
C LEU A 169 -3.21 -0.59 29.56
N LYS A 170 -2.54 -0.80 30.69
CA LYS A 170 -2.92 -0.25 31.99
C LYS A 170 -1.98 0.88 32.40
N PRO A 171 -2.44 1.83 33.24
CA PRO A 171 -1.59 2.87 33.77
C PRO A 171 -0.37 2.29 34.50
N LYS A 172 0.82 2.75 34.14
CA LYS A 172 2.09 2.32 34.74
C LYS A 172 3.18 3.36 34.47
N LEU A 173 4.34 3.22 35.09
CA LEU A 173 5.55 3.99 34.77
C LEU A 173 6.64 3.06 34.22
N PRO A 174 7.49 3.53 33.28
CA PRO A 174 8.67 2.78 32.87
C PRO A 174 9.79 2.94 33.90
N TRP A 175 10.84 2.13 33.77
CA TRP A 175 12.10 2.39 34.44
C TRP A 175 12.87 3.53 33.76
N PHE A 176 12.86 3.55 32.42
CA PHE A 176 13.53 4.56 31.60
C PHE A 176 12.56 5.22 30.60
N PHE A 177 12.60 6.55 30.48
CA PHE A 177 11.82 7.30 29.48
C PHE A 177 12.74 8.12 28.57
N LEU A 178 12.71 7.82 27.28
CA LEU A 178 13.48 8.51 26.25
C LEU A 178 12.59 9.52 25.52
N LEU A 179 12.95 10.80 25.63
CA LEU A 179 12.30 11.88 24.88
C LEU A 179 13.04 12.09 23.56
N SER A 180 12.33 12.01 22.42
CA SER A 180 12.95 12.24 21.11
C SER A 180 13.66 13.58 21.04
N ILE A 181 14.76 13.63 20.28
CA ILE A 181 15.55 14.86 20.07
C ILE A 181 14.72 15.98 19.44
N LYS A 182 13.66 15.64 18.67
CA LYS A 182 12.71 16.60 18.09
C LYS A 182 11.94 17.39 19.16
N LEU A 183 11.85 16.85 20.38
CA LEU A 183 11.18 17.45 21.53
C LEU A 183 12.16 18.03 22.56
N ALA A 184 13.47 18.06 22.25
CA ALA A 184 14.51 18.55 23.15
C ALA A 184 14.25 19.99 23.65
N GLY A 185 13.67 20.84 22.80
CA GLY A 185 13.33 22.22 23.15
C GLY A 185 12.30 22.36 24.29
N HIS A 186 11.57 21.30 24.62
CA HIS A 186 10.59 21.29 25.71
C HIS A 186 11.15 20.69 27.02
N ALA A 187 12.37 20.15 27.02
CA ALA A 187 12.90 19.38 28.15
C ALA A 187 12.88 20.16 29.48
N GLU A 188 13.26 21.44 29.48
CA GLU A 188 13.25 22.26 30.69
C GLU A 188 11.85 22.53 31.24
N SER A 189 10.85 22.67 30.37
CA SER A 189 9.44 22.82 30.78
C SER A 189 8.86 21.52 31.34
N LEU A 190 9.34 20.36 30.86
CA LEU A 190 8.88 19.04 31.29
C LEU A 190 9.55 18.56 32.59
N ARG A 191 10.78 19.03 32.85
CA ARG A 191 11.63 18.64 33.98
C ARG A 191 10.90 18.65 35.33
N PRO A 192 10.13 19.69 35.72
CA PRO A 192 9.46 19.71 37.03
C PRO A 192 8.48 18.55 37.22
N PHE A 193 7.78 18.14 36.17
CA PHE A 193 6.88 16.98 36.23
C PHE A 193 7.66 15.67 36.21
N LEU A 194 8.58 15.49 35.25
CA LEU A 194 9.30 14.23 35.07
C LEU A 194 10.21 13.89 36.25
N ASP A 195 10.86 14.88 36.86
CA ASP A 195 11.71 14.68 38.04
C ASP A 195 10.89 14.44 39.32
N SER A 196 9.59 14.77 39.32
CA SER A 196 8.68 14.50 40.44
C SER A 196 8.18 13.05 40.50
N LEU A 197 8.38 12.27 39.42
CA LEU A 197 7.93 10.89 39.30
C LEU A 197 8.75 9.96 40.23
N PRO A 198 8.11 8.90 40.78
CA PRO A 198 8.73 8.03 41.78
C PRO A 198 9.93 7.24 41.21
N LYS A 199 11.00 7.14 41.99
CA LYS A 199 12.13 6.25 41.69
C LYS A 199 11.66 4.77 41.63
N PRO A 200 12.30 3.91 40.80
CA PRO A 200 13.55 4.12 40.05
C PRO A 200 13.40 4.75 38.65
N PHE A 201 12.30 5.47 38.38
CA PHE A 201 12.13 6.22 37.13
C PHE A 201 13.28 7.21 36.88
N HIS A 202 13.71 7.26 35.63
CA HIS A 202 14.60 8.29 35.10
C HIS A 202 14.32 8.52 33.62
N TRP A 203 14.72 9.69 33.13
CA TRP A 203 14.48 10.11 31.75
C TRP A 203 15.67 10.88 31.20
N ARG A 204 15.78 10.92 29.87
CA ARG A 204 16.70 11.82 29.16
C ARG A 204 16.19 12.14 27.76
N VAL A 205 16.82 13.13 27.14
CA VAL A 205 16.65 13.39 25.72
C VAL A 205 17.55 12.45 24.91
N GLU A 206 17.03 11.96 23.80
CA GLU A 206 17.73 11.22 22.76
C GLU A 206 18.93 12.03 22.22
N THR A 207 20.07 11.37 22.01
CA THR A 207 21.24 12.03 21.43
C THR A 207 21.14 12.10 19.91
N LYS A 208 21.94 12.97 19.27
CA LYS A 208 21.96 13.08 17.81
C LYS A 208 22.42 11.76 17.16
N GLU A 209 23.38 11.09 17.79
CA GLU A 209 23.95 9.83 17.31
C GLU A 209 22.92 8.69 17.39
N GLU A 210 22.12 8.66 18.46
CA GLU A 210 21.01 7.69 18.61
C GLU A 210 19.93 7.91 17.56
N ALA A 211 19.50 9.16 17.36
CA ALA A 211 18.52 9.51 16.35
C ALA A 211 19.01 9.17 14.93
N GLN A 212 20.28 9.44 14.63
CA GLN A 212 20.89 9.11 13.35
C GLN A 212 21.00 7.59 13.16
N GLY A 213 21.42 6.84 14.19
CA GLY A 213 21.54 5.39 14.11
C GLY A 213 20.21 4.68 13.86
N VAL A 214 19.10 5.19 14.43
CA VAL A 214 17.75 4.69 14.12
C VAL A 214 17.36 5.01 12.68
N HIS A 215 17.62 6.23 12.21
CA HIS A 215 17.35 6.63 10.83
C HIS A 215 18.08 5.74 9.82
N ASP A 216 19.39 5.58 9.99
CA ASP A 216 20.23 4.75 9.11
C ASP A 216 19.80 3.27 9.13
N GLY A 217 19.43 2.76 10.30
CA GLY A 217 18.93 1.39 10.46
C GLY A 217 17.58 1.15 9.77
N VAL A 218 16.64 2.09 9.90
CA VAL A 218 15.33 2.04 9.22
C VAL A 218 15.50 2.14 7.71
N ASP A 219 16.35 3.04 7.23
CA ASP A 219 16.65 3.19 5.81
C ASP A 219 17.27 1.91 5.22
N GLY A 220 18.20 1.29 5.95
CA GLY A 220 18.78 -0.01 5.58
C GLY A 220 17.72 -1.13 5.50
N LEU A 221 16.79 -1.18 6.45
CA LEU A 221 15.69 -2.15 6.45
C LEU A 221 14.71 -1.90 5.30
N ASN A 222 14.36 -0.64 5.02
CA ASN A 222 13.48 -0.26 3.93
C ASN A 222 14.09 -0.61 2.57
N HIS A 223 15.38 -0.34 2.37
CA HIS A 223 16.07 -0.72 1.14
C HIS A 223 16.07 -2.25 0.95
N LYS A 224 16.38 -3.01 2.00
CA LYS A 224 16.32 -4.48 1.97
C LYS A 224 14.90 -5.00 1.72
N GLY A 225 13.90 -4.34 2.30
CA GLY A 225 12.47 -4.63 2.12
C GLY A 225 12.05 -4.49 0.66
N LYS A 226 12.37 -3.36 0.03
CA LYS A 226 12.09 -3.11 -1.40
C LYS A 226 12.72 -4.17 -2.31
N ILE A 227 14.00 -4.53 -2.10
CA ILE A 227 14.68 -5.57 -2.88
C ILE A 227 13.99 -6.93 -2.73
N THR A 228 13.62 -7.28 -1.49
CA THR A 228 12.94 -8.55 -1.20
C THR A 228 11.54 -8.59 -1.82
N ALA A 229 10.79 -7.50 -1.73
CA ALA A 229 9.47 -7.36 -2.36
C ALA A 229 9.56 -7.50 -3.88
N MET A 230 10.48 -6.79 -4.53
CA MET A 230 10.71 -6.88 -5.98
C MET A 230 11.10 -8.29 -6.43
N THR A 231 11.96 -8.98 -5.67
CA THR A 231 12.34 -10.37 -5.96
C THR A 231 11.14 -11.32 -5.90
N ARG A 232 10.24 -11.12 -4.92
CA ARG A 232 9.03 -11.93 -4.79
C ARG A 232 7.97 -11.58 -5.81
N ALA A 233 7.81 -10.31 -6.17
CA ALA A 233 6.91 -9.88 -7.23
C ALA A 233 7.31 -10.55 -8.56
N GLU A 234 8.60 -10.58 -8.87
CA GLU A 234 9.13 -11.27 -10.06
C GLU A 234 8.87 -12.79 -10.00
N LYS A 235 9.04 -13.41 -8.82
CA LYS A 235 8.70 -14.84 -8.61
C LYS A 235 7.21 -15.10 -8.83
N ALA A 236 6.33 -14.30 -8.23
CA ALA A 236 4.88 -14.42 -8.36
C ALA A 236 4.43 -14.20 -9.81
N LYS A 237 4.99 -13.21 -10.52
CA LYS A 237 4.77 -13.04 -11.96
C LYS A 237 5.19 -14.28 -12.75
N ASN A 238 6.33 -14.88 -12.44
CA ASN A 238 6.80 -16.10 -13.11
C ASN A 238 5.93 -17.33 -12.79
N GLU A 239 5.37 -17.43 -11.59
CA GLU A 239 4.36 -18.43 -11.24
C GLU A 239 3.06 -18.20 -12.02
N GLY A 240 2.61 -16.95 -12.13
CA GLY A 240 1.47 -16.58 -12.97
C GLY A 240 1.68 -16.98 -14.43
N ASN A 241 2.88 -16.77 -14.98
CA ASN A 241 3.24 -17.18 -16.34
C ASN A 241 3.15 -18.71 -16.52
N LYS A 242 3.56 -19.49 -15.51
CA LYS A 242 3.47 -20.96 -15.53
C LYS A 242 2.03 -21.45 -15.46
N SER A 243 1.17 -20.80 -14.68
CA SER A 243 -0.26 -21.12 -14.63
C SER A 243 -0.96 -20.71 -15.94
N PHE A 244 -0.61 -19.55 -16.47
CA PHE A 244 -1.13 -19.05 -17.73
C PHE A 244 -0.81 -19.97 -18.91
N SER A 245 0.42 -20.51 -19.00
CA SER A 245 0.78 -21.45 -20.06
C SER A 245 0.01 -22.77 -19.99
N LYS A 246 -0.46 -23.16 -18.79
CA LYS A 246 -1.36 -24.30 -18.56
C LYS A 246 -2.84 -23.96 -18.79
N LYS A 247 -3.16 -22.72 -19.18
CA LYS A 247 -4.52 -22.17 -19.29
C LYS A 247 -5.30 -22.20 -17.97
N ASP A 248 -4.60 -22.27 -16.84
CA ASP A 248 -5.19 -22.17 -15.51
C ASP A 248 -5.41 -20.68 -15.19
N ARG A 249 -6.61 -20.18 -15.52
CA ARG A 249 -6.95 -18.76 -15.36
C ARG A 249 -6.90 -18.34 -13.90
N GLU A 250 -7.52 -19.09 -13.01
CA GLU A 250 -7.67 -18.71 -11.60
C GLU A 250 -6.31 -18.59 -10.93
N ALA A 251 -5.44 -19.61 -11.08
CA ALA A 251 -4.11 -19.57 -10.51
C ALA A 251 -3.25 -18.46 -11.13
N ALA A 252 -3.37 -18.21 -12.44
CA ALA A 252 -2.65 -17.12 -13.09
C ALA A 252 -3.07 -15.74 -12.54
N LEU A 253 -4.38 -15.46 -12.46
CA LEU A 253 -4.91 -14.22 -11.93
C LEU A 253 -4.47 -13.98 -10.48
N LYS A 254 -4.51 -15.02 -9.65
CA LYS A 254 -4.06 -14.95 -8.25
C LYS A 254 -2.59 -14.57 -8.14
N SER A 255 -1.71 -15.23 -8.90
CA SER A 255 -0.28 -14.95 -8.87
C SER A 255 0.07 -13.56 -9.43
N TYR A 256 -0.60 -13.10 -10.50
CA TYR A 256 -0.38 -11.75 -11.01
C TYR A 256 -0.89 -10.68 -10.05
N LYS A 257 -2.03 -10.90 -9.38
CA LYS A 257 -2.51 -10.00 -8.31
C LYS A 257 -1.48 -9.91 -7.18
N GLN A 258 -0.98 -11.04 -6.69
CA GLN A 258 0.06 -11.05 -5.67
C GLN A 258 1.32 -10.29 -6.10
N ALA A 259 1.73 -10.41 -7.37
CA ALA A 259 2.86 -9.65 -7.89
C ALA A 259 2.58 -8.13 -7.89
N LEU A 260 1.36 -7.72 -8.25
CA LEU A 260 0.95 -6.30 -8.26
C LEU A 260 0.90 -5.73 -6.84
N ASP A 261 0.33 -6.44 -5.88
CA ASP A 261 0.24 -6.02 -4.48
C ASP A 261 1.66 -5.76 -3.91
N LEU A 262 2.62 -6.65 -4.21
CA LEU A 262 4.03 -6.48 -3.81
C LEU A 262 4.73 -5.30 -4.49
N VAL A 263 4.37 -4.98 -5.74
CA VAL A 263 4.92 -3.83 -6.46
C VAL A 263 4.35 -2.52 -5.91
N GLU A 264 3.07 -2.52 -5.56
CA GLU A 264 2.41 -1.39 -4.89
C GLU A 264 3.07 -1.08 -3.54
N ASP A 265 3.34 -2.10 -2.73
CA ASP A 265 4.08 -1.95 -1.46
C ASP A 265 5.45 -1.27 -1.67
N VAL A 266 6.15 -1.57 -2.77
CA VAL A 266 7.45 -0.93 -3.10
C VAL A 266 7.26 0.53 -3.49
N LEU A 267 6.23 0.85 -4.27
CA LEU A 267 5.95 2.21 -4.72
C LEU A 267 5.52 3.11 -3.55
N CYS A 268 4.91 2.56 -2.50
CA CYS A 268 4.58 3.28 -1.27
C CYS A 268 5.80 3.62 -0.40
N GLN A 269 6.94 2.93 -0.58
CA GLN A 269 8.14 3.07 0.27
C GLN A 269 9.14 4.14 -0.22
N LYS A 270 8.66 5.22 -0.86
CA LYS A 270 9.47 6.31 -1.44
C LYS A 270 10.71 5.77 -2.18
N PRO A 271 10.53 4.98 -3.25
CA PRO A 271 11.64 4.42 -4.01
C PRO A 271 12.52 5.53 -4.60
N THR A 272 13.79 5.20 -4.84
CA THR A 272 14.64 6.03 -5.72
C THR A 272 14.08 5.99 -7.14
N GLU A 273 14.44 6.96 -7.99
CA GLU A 273 13.96 7.03 -9.38
C GLU A 273 14.22 5.72 -10.16
N ALA A 274 15.38 5.10 -9.96
CA ALA A 274 15.73 3.82 -10.59
C ALA A 274 14.87 2.66 -10.10
N GLU A 275 14.61 2.60 -8.78
CA GLU A 275 13.72 1.60 -8.17
C GLU A 275 12.27 1.78 -8.64
N GLU A 276 11.78 3.03 -8.68
CA GLU A 276 10.43 3.37 -9.15
C GLU A 276 10.24 2.95 -10.61
N LYS A 277 11.21 3.28 -11.47
CA LYS A 277 11.20 2.88 -12.88
C LYS A 277 11.17 1.37 -13.05
N ALA A 278 11.96 0.63 -12.26
CA ALA A 278 11.97 -0.84 -12.30
C ALA A 278 10.63 -1.42 -11.80
N ALA A 279 10.06 -0.87 -10.73
CA ALA A 279 8.78 -1.27 -10.17
C ALA A 279 7.63 -1.03 -11.16
N LYS A 280 7.52 0.17 -11.75
CA LYS A 280 6.51 0.51 -12.76
C LYS A 280 6.59 -0.37 -14.00
N LYS A 281 7.81 -0.69 -14.46
CA LYS A 281 8.00 -1.64 -15.58
C LYS A 281 7.46 -3.03 -15.24
N LEU A 282 7.75 -3.54 -14.05
CA LEU A 282 7.20 -4.82 -13.59
C LEU A 282 5.68 -4.75 -13.44
N GLN A 283 5.16 -3.65 -12.91
CA GLN A 283 3.73 -3.38 -12.78
C GLN A 283 3.01 -3.48 -14.13
N ALA A 284 3.54 -2.81 -15.16
CA ALA A 284 2.99 -2.85 -16.52
C ALA A 284 2.96 -4.26 -17.11
N ILE A 285 4.03 -5.04 -16.89
CA ILE A 285 4.10 -6.45 -17.31
C ILE A 285 3.04 -7.29 -16.60
N CYS A 286 2.90 -7.15 -15.28
CA CYS A 286 1.93 -7.91 -14.49
C CYS A 286 0.50 -7.57 -14.91
N PHE A 287 0.15 -6.29 -15.09
CA PHE A 287 -1.15 -5.89 -15.61
C PHE A 287 -1.43 -6.46 -17.00
N ALA A 288 -0.50 -6.35 -17.96
CA ALA A 288 -0.73 -6.88 -19.30
C ALA A 288 -0.82 -8.42 -19.33
N ASN A 289 -0.13 -9.12 -18.44
CA ASN A 289 -0.23 -10.57 -18.31
C ASN A 289 -1.55 -10.98 -17.63
N ARG A 290 -2.03 -10.22 -16.65
CA ARG A 290 -3.33 -10.42 -16.01
C ARG A 290 -4.48 -10.14 -16.98
N ALA A 291 -4.37 -9.10 -17.81
CA ALA A 291 -5.27 -8.85 -18.94
C ALA A 291 -5.32 -10.06 -19.90
N ALA A 292 -4.17 -10.66 -20.21
CA ALA A 292 -4.12 -11.86 -21.04
C ALA A 292 -4.85 -13.04 -20.39
N ALA A 293 -4.69 -13.22 -19.07
CA ALA A 293 -5.35 -14.28 -18.31
C ALA A 293 -6.88 -14.11 -18.29
N TYR A 294 -7.39 -12.88 -18.11
CA TYR A 294 -8.82 -12.58 -18.24
C TYR A 294 -9.39 -12.95 -19.62
N MET A 295 -8.56 -12.91 -20.67
CA MET A 295 -8.93 -13.25 -22.05
C MET A 295 -8.80 -14.74 -22.39
N ILE A 296 -8.43 -15.62 -21.45
CA ILE A 296 -8.47 -17.07 -21.67
C ILE A 296 -9.94 -17.46 -22.00
N PRO A 297 -10.22 -18.27 -23.03
CA PRO A 297 -11.60 -18.69 -23.35
C PRO A 297 -12.24 -19.57 -22.26
N GLY A 298 -13.57 -19.53 -22.14
CA GLY A 298 -14.36 -20.34 -21.20
C GLY A 298 -15.01 -19.51 -20.08
N GLU A 299 -15.64 -20.19 -19.12
CA GLU A 299 -16.24 -19.57 -17.94
C GLU A 299 -15.23 -18.67 -17.22
N GLY A 300 -15.56 -17.41 -16.94
CA GLY A 300 -14.66 -16.43 -16.33
C GLY A 300 -13.80 -15.62 -17.31
N CYS A 301 -14.01 -15.75 -18.62
CA CYS A 301 -13.50 -14.80 -19.60
C CYS A 301 -14.14 -13.43 -19.38
N ASP A 302 -13.33 -12.38 -19.25
CA ASP A 302 -13.80 -11.03 -18.90
C ASP A 302 -13.02 -9.96 -19.67
N ALA A 303 -13.54 -9.58 -20.84
CA ALA A 303 -12.89 -8.59 -21.71
C ALA A 303 -12.88 -7.18 -21.11
N SER A 304 -13.85 -6.84 -20.24
CA SER A 304 -13.91 -5.55 -19.57
C SER A 304 -12.74 -5.40 -18.59
N LYS A 305 -12.51 -6.40 -17.73
CA LYS A 305 -11.34 -6.42 -16.83
C LYS A 305 -10.03 -6.48 -17.59
N ALA A 306 -9.97 -7.21 -18.69
CA ALA A 306 -8.79 -7.23 -19.55
C ALA A 306 -8.47 -5.84 -20.13
N LEU A 307 -9.49 -5.06 -20.48
CA LEU A 307 -9.33 -3.71 -20.97
C LEU A 307 -8.84 -2.76 -19.86
N GLU A 308 -9.40 -2.86 -18.65
CA GLU A 308 -8.96 -2.10 -17.48
C GLU A 308 -7.48 -2.35 -17.18
N ASP A 309 -7.07 -3.61 -17.10
CA ASP A 309 -5.68 -3.99 -16.89
C ASP A 309 -4.78 -3.55 -18.05
N GLY A 310 -5.26 -3.63 -19.30
CA GLY A 310 -4.53 -3.13 -20.47
C GLY A 310 -4.25 -1.62 -20.40
N LYS A 311 -5.21 -0.83 -19.89
CA LYS A 311 -5.06 0.61 -19.65
C LYS A 311 -4.15 0.90 -18.47
N ALA A 312 -4.28 0.15 -17.38
CA ALA A 312 -3.38 0.26 -16.23
C ALA A 312 -1.92 -0.06 -16.60
N ALA A 313 -1.71 -1.06 -17.48
CA ALA A 313 -0.39 -1.38 -18.00
C ALA A 313 0.24 -0.23 -18.82
N GLU A 314 -0.54 0.42 -19.69
CA GLU A 314 -0.09 1.60 -20.44
C GLU A 314 0.22 2.77 -19.50
N ALA A 315 -0.60 3.00 -18.48
CA ALA A 315 -0.37 4.07 -17.51
C ALA A 315 0.92 3.85 -16.69
N ALA A 316 1.23 2.60 -16.36
CA ALA A 316 2.44 2.23 -15.63
C ALA A 316 3.71 2.33 -16.50
N ASP A 317 3.66 1.85 -17.74
CA ASP A 317 4.76 1.95 -18.71
C ASP A 317 4.21 2.21 -20.13
N PRO A 318 4.15 3.49 -20.57
CA PRO A 318 3.67 3.84 -21.90
C PRO A 318 4.51 3.29 -23.05
N SER A 319 5.76 2.88 -22.77
CA SER A 319 6.68 2.26 -23.73
C SER A 319 6.48 0.76 -23.85
N TYR A 320 5.58 0.15 -23.07
CA TYR A 320 5.34 -1.29 -23.09
C TYR A 320 4.32 -1.67 -24.16
N ASN A 321 4.80 -2.00 -25.36
CA ASN A 321 3.99 -2.35 -26.54
C ASN A 321 2.83 -3.34 -26.29
N LYS A 322 3.05 -4.38 -25.46
CA LYS A 322 2.05 -5.41 -25.17
C LYS A 322 0.81 -4.84 -24.49
N SER A 323 0.91 -3.74 -23.74
CA SER A 323 -0.26 -3.09 -23.12
C SER A 323 -1.31 -2.72 -24.17
N TYR A 324 -0.89 -2.08 -25.28
CA TYR A 324 -1.75 -1.70 -26.39
C TYR A 324 -2.31 -2.91 -27.14
N ILE A 325 -1.52 -3.97 -27.31
CA ILE A 325 -2.00 -5.23 -27.91
C ILE A 325 -3.10 -5.86 -27.05
N ARG A 326 -2.97 -5.83 -25.72
CA ARG A 326 -4.00 -6.33 -24.80
C ARG A 326 -5.27 -5.49 -24.86
N GLN A 327 -5.15 -4.16 -24.87
CA GLN A 327 -6.29 -3.27 -25.07
C GLN A 327 -7.01 -3.56 -26.39
N ALA A 328 -6.27 -3.68 -27.49
CA ALA A 328 -6.85 -3.95 -28.80
C ALA A 328 -7.58 -5.30 -28.84
N SER A 329 -7.02 -6.33 -28.21
CA SER A 329 -7.66 -7.65 -28.11
C SER A 329 -8.94 -7.62 -27.27
N ALA A 330 -8.93 -6.89 -26.16
CA ALA A 330 -10.11 -6.71 -25.32
C ALA A 330 -11.21 -5.91 -26.04
N TYR A 331 -10.87 -4.79 -26.67
CA TYR A 331 -11.78 -3.99 -27.49
C TYR A 331 -12.43 -4.81 -28.61
N GLN A 332 -11.66 -5.61 -29.35
CA GLN A 332 -12.23 -6.51 -30.36
C GLN A 332 -13.22 -7.52 -29.76
N SER A 333 -12.88 -8.12 -28.60
CA SER A 333 -13.78 -9.06 -27.92
C SER A 333 -15.06 -8.41 -27.40
N LEU A 334 -15.03 -7.09 -27.15
CA LEU A 334 -16.19 -6.29 -26.79
C LEU A 334 -16.97 -5.77 -28.02
N GLY A 335 -16.52 -6.07 -29.23
CA GLY A 335 -17.11 -5.59 -30.48
C GLY A 335 -16.75 -4.15 -30.86
N ASP A 336 -15.86 -3.50 -30.10
CA ASP A 336 -15.38 -2.14 -30.38
C ASP A 336 -14.12 -2.15 -31.26
N LEU A 337 -14.31 -2.34 -32.56
CA LEU A 337 -13.20 -2.36 -33.51
C LEU A 337 -12.47 -1.02 -33.62
N ASP A 338 -13.16 0.09 -33.38
CA ASP A 338 -12.54 1.41 -33.43
C ASP A 338 -11.63 1.66 -32.24
N GLY A 339 -12.06 1.30 -31.02
CA GLY A 339 -11.23 1.35 -29.83
C GLY A 339 -9.97 0.48 -29.98
N ALA A 340 -10.09 -0.67 -30.65
CA ALA A 340 -8.94 -1.53 -30.94
C ALA A 340 -7.92 -0.86 -31.88
N LYS A 341 -8.40 -0.27 -32.98
CA LYS A 341 -7.55 0.48 -33.93
C LYS A 341 -6.91 1.70 -33.26
N ASP A 342 -7.67 2.42 -32.43
CA ASP A 342 -7.21 3.62 -31.73
C ASP A 342 -6.12 3.31 -30.70
N ALA A 343 -6.22 2.19 -29.99
CA ALA A 343 -5.18 1.74 -29.05
C ALA A 343 -3.84 1.49 -29.76
N ILE A 344 -3.84 0.77 -30.88
CA ILE A 344 -2.60 0.49 -31.63
C ILE A 344 -2.06 1.75 -32.31
N ALA A 345 -2.93 2.57 -32.91
CA ALA A 345 -2.52 3.83 -33.52
C ALA A 345 -1.89 4.77 -32.48
N ARG A 346 -2.42 4.82 -31.25
CA ARG A 346 -1.82 5.60 -30.15
C ARG A 346 -0.41 5.13 -29.82
N ALA A 347 -0.18 3.81 -29.80
CA ALA A 347 1.17 3.25 -29.63
C ALA A 347 2.12 3.67 -30.75
N LEU A 348 1.70 3.53 -32.02
CA LEU A 348 2.52 3.83 -33.20
C LEU A 348 2.82 5.32 -33.40
N LYS A 349 2.09 6.23 -32.73
CA LYS A 349 2.41 7.66 -32.70
C LYS A 349 3.61 7.99 -31.81
N ARG A 350 4.05 7.05 -30.98
CA ARG A 350 5.17 7.26 -30.08
C ARG A 350 6.50 6.90 -30.74
N LYS A 351 7.52 7.74 -30.53
CA LYS A 351 8.83 7.58 -31.17
C LYS A 351 9.60 6.32 -30.78
N ASP A 352 9.37 5.83 -29.57
CA ASP A 352 9.93 4.58 -29.07
C ASP A 352 9.23 3.33 -29.61
N LEU A 353 8.04 3.46 -30.21
CA LEU A 353 7.20 2.33 -30.66
C LEU A 353 6.82 2.37 -32.15
N GLU A 354 7.06 3.48 -32.87
CA GLU A 354 6.67 3.65 -34.28
C GLU A 354 7.26 2.62 -35.24
N ASN A 355 8.31 1.90 -34.82
CA ASN A 355 8.98 0.85 -35.58
C ASN A 355 8.80 -0.57 -35.01
N ASP A 356 7.87 -0.77 -34.07
CA ASP A 356 7.59 -2.09 -33.50
C ASP A 356 6.81 -2.97 -34.51
N ASN A 357 7.43 -4.07 -34.96
CA ASN A 357 6.81 -4.97 -35.93
C ASN A 357 5.47 -5.54 -35.44
N GLY A 358 5.38 -5.93 -34.17
CA GLY A 358 4.16 -6.55 -33.64
C GLY A 358 2.98 -5.58 -33.60
N LEU A 359 3.22 -4.31 -33.25
CA LEU A 359 2.21 -3.26 -33.31
C LEU A 359 1.79 -2.96 -34.75
N VAL A 360 2.75 -2.87 -35.69
CA VAL A 360 2.44 -2.63 -37.10
C VAL A 360 1.64 -3.78 -37.71
N ASP A 361 2.05 -5.03 -37.47
CA ASP A 361 1.33 -6.24 -37.90
C ASP A 361 -0.11 -6.21 -37.38
N ARG A 362 -0.27 -5.96 -36.07
CA ARG A 362 -1.57 -5.87 -35.42
C ARG A 362 -2.42 -4.74 -35.97
N PHE A 363 -1.82 -3.61 -36.33
CA PHE A 363 -2.54 -2.49 -36.90
C PHE A 363 -3.07 -2.81 -38.29
N ILE A 364 -2.24 -3.39 -39.15
CA ILE A 364 -2.63 -3.81 -40.50
C ILE A 364 -3.74 -4.85 -40.43
N GLU A 365 -3.62 -5.84 -39.53
CA GLU A 365 -4.67 -6.82 -39.28
C GLU A 365 -6.01 -6.15 -38.94
N LEU A 366 -6.02 -5.19 -38.01
CA LEU A 366 -7.22 -4.47 -37.61
C LEU A 366 -7.80 -3.59 -38.72
N LEU A 367 -6.96 -2.94 -39.52
CA LEU A 367 -7.40 -2.08 -40.63
C LEU A 367 -7.99 -2.88 -41.79
N THR A 368 -7.45 -4.07 -42.05
CA THR A 368 -7.79 -4.90 -43.21
C THR A 368 -8.72 -6.07 -42.87
N ASN A 369 -9.16 -6.16 -41.61
CA ASN A 369 -9.91 -7.28 -41.08
C ASN A 369 -9.20 -8.64 -41.34
N GLY A 370 -7.89 -8.65 -41.14
CA GLY A 370 -7.01 -9.81 -41.30
C GLY A 370 -6.64 -10.17 -42.75
N LYS A 371 -7.10 -9.41 -43.75
CA LYS A 371 -6.85 -9.73 -45.17
C LYS A 371 -5.48 -9.26 -45.68
N GLY A 372 -4.80 -8.38 -44.95
CA GLY A 372 -3.61 -7.72 -45.44
C GLY A 372 -3.94 -6.60 -46.44
N PHE A 373 -2.92 -5.94 -46.95
CA PHE A 373 -3.11 -4.89 -47.96
C PHE A 373 -3.63 -5.50 -49.27
N PRO A 374 -4.57 -4.82 -49.97
CA PRO A 374 -5.04 -5.31 -51.27
C PRO A 374 -3.91 -5.45 -52.30
N ASP A 375 -3.92 -6.55 -53.06
CA ASP A 375 -2.93 -6.86 -54.11
C ASP A 375 -3.26 -6.23 -55.47
N GLU A 376 -4.43 -5.60 -55.61
CA GLU A 376 -4.81 -4.84 -56.80
C GLU A 376 -4.60 -3.35 -56.55
N GLU A 377 -3.97 -2.64 -57.50
CA GLU A 377 -3.65 -1.20 -57.37
C GLU A 377 -4.89 -0.34 -57.10
N SER A 378 -6.00 -0.61 -57.80
CA SER A 378 -7.27 0.11 -57.62
C SER A 378 -7.82 -0.06 -56.21
N LEU A 379 -7.94 -1.31 -55.74
CA LEU A 379 -8.43 -1.64 -54.40
C LEU A 379 -7.53 -1.08 -53.30
N PHE A 380 -6.21 -1.06 -53.51
CA PHE A 380 -5.26 -0.47 -52.57
C PHE A 380 -5.43 1.06 -52.51
N ARG A 381 -5.60 1.74 -53.65
CA ARG A 381 -5.86 3.19 -53.69
C ARG A 381 -7.17 3.54 -52.99
N ASP A 382 -8.23 2.77 -53.22
CA ASP A 382 -9.53 2.97 -52.56
C ASP A 382 -9.41 2.77 -51.05
N PHE A 383 -8.74 1.71 -50.60
CA PHE A 383 -8.42 1.49 -49.18
C PHE A 383 -7.68 2.70 -48.57
N MET A 384 -6.64 3.19 -49.23
CA MET A 384 -5.88 4.35 -48.74
C MET A 384 -6.73 5.62 -48.70
N GLN A 385 -7.59 5.84 -49.70
CA GLN A 385 -8.53 6.97 -49.69
C GLN A 385 -9.52 6.87 -48.53
N ASP A 386 -10.07 5.69 -48.27
CA ASP A 386 -11.04 5.47 -47.19
C ASP A 386 -10.41 5.76 -45.81
N THR A 387 -9.13 5.43 -45.61
CA THR A 387 -8.44 5.77 -44.34
C THR A 387 -8.30 7.28 -44.08
N ILE A 388 -8.50 8.12 -45.10
CA ILE A 388 -8.41 9.59 -45.03
C ILE A 388 -9.79 10.24 -45.17
N ARG A 389 -10.73 9.60 -45.86
CA ARG A 389 -12.04 10.17 -46.20
C ARG A 389 -12.95 10.29 -44.98
N ASP A 390 -12.93 9.32 -44.07
CA ASP A 390 -13.68 9.41 -42.83
C ASP A 390 -12.89 10.16 -41.75
N LYS A 391 -13.55 11.09 -41.06
CA LYS A 391 -12.90 11.98 -40.08
C LYS A 391 -12.24 11.19 -38.93
N LYS A 392 -12.80 10.06 -38.53
CA LYS A 392 -12.31 9.26 -37.40
C LYS A 392 -11.01 8.56 -37.76
N SER A 393 -10.95 7.90 -38.92
CA SER A 393 -9.73 7.29 -39.45
C SER A 393 -8.67 8.33 -39.77
N ALA A 394 -9.03 9.49 -40.34
CA ALA A 394 -8.06 10.56 -40.58
C ALA A 394 -7.39 11.04 -39.28
N ILE A 395 -8.16 11.19 -38.19
CA ILE A 395 -7.61 11.54 -36.86
C ILE A 395 -6.74 10.41 -36.30
N ARG A 396 -7.17 9.15 -36.48
CA ARG A 396 -6.41 7.97 -36.07
C ARG A 396 -5.04 7.91 -36.75
N MET A 397 -5.01 8.06 -38.06
CA MET A 397 -3.79 7.98 -38.87
C MET A 397 -2.85 9.17 -38.68
N ARG A 398 -3.36 10.32 -38.21
CA ARG A 398 -2.53 11.51 -37.96
C ARG A 398 -1.39 11.20 -36.97
N GLY A 399 -0.15 11.35 -37.43
CA GLY A 399 1.07 11.13 -36.66
C GLY A 399 1.54 9.68 -36.58
N VAL A 400 0.85 8.74 -37.25
CA VAL A 400 1.34 7.37 -37.44
C VAL A 400 2.38 7.41 -38.56
N GLU A 401 3.64 7.23 -38.20
CA GLU A 401 4.79 7.30 -39.10
C GLU A 401 5.60 5.97 -39.00
N GLY A 402 6.90 6.02 -39.26
CA GLY A 402 7.81 4.88 -39.08
C GLY A 402 7.46 3.67 -39.95
N LEU A 403 7.65 2.48 -39.38
CA LEU A 403 7.57 1.21 -40.09
C LEU A 403 6.20 0.97 -40.75
N TYR A 404 5.09 1.45 -40.17
CA TYR A 404 3.78 1.34 -40.83
C TYR A 404 3.78 2.04 -42.20
N LYS A 405 4.26 3.28 -42.23
CA LYS A 405 4.31 4.08 -43.46
C LYS A 405 5.29 3.50 -44.47
N GLU A 406 6.43 2.98 -44.00
CA GLU A 406 7.40 2.29 -44.85
C GLU A 406 6.77 1.06 -45.53
N ARG A 407 6.00 0.26 -44.79
CA ARG A 407 5.30 -0.91 -45.36
C ARG A 407 4.21 -0.52 -46.36
N VAL A 408 3.44 0.53 -46.09
CA VAL A 408 2.46 1.08 -47.05
C VAL A 408 3.16 1.51 -48.35
N ILE A 409 4.28 2.24 -48.26
CA ILE A 409 5.05 2.68 -49.43
C ILE A 409 5.65 1.48 -50.18
N SER A 410 6.21 0.51 -49.44
CA SER A 410 6.81 -0.68 -50.03
C SER A 410 5.77 -1.50 -50.79
N HIS A 411 4.57 -1.71 -50.20
CA HIS A 411 3.48 -2.41 -50.86
C HIS A 411 2.99 -1.65 -52.09
N PHE A 412 2.86 -0.32 -52.02
CA PHE A 412 2.49 0.46 -53.19
C PHE A 412 3.49 0.29 -54.35
N LYS A 413 4.79 0.22 -54.05
CA LYS A 413 5.84 -0.01 -55.06
C LYS A 413 5.75 -1.39 -55.72
N THR A 414 5.27 -2.43 -55.03
CA THR A 414 5.09 -3.75 -55.65
C THR A 414 3.89 -3.82 -56.59
N LEU A 415 2.99 -2.83 -56.51
CA LEU A 415 1.81 -2.72 -57.38
C LEU A 415 2.08 -1.88 -58.64
N LEU A 416 3.21 -1.17 -58.69
CA LEU A 416 3.61 -0.40 -59.87
C LEU A 416 4.33 -1.32 -60.87
N PRO A 417 4.02 -1.20 -62.18
CA PRO A 417 4.59 -2.04 -63.23
C PRO A 417 6.10 -1.83 -63.46
#